data_AF-A0A2N2F5L7-F1
#
_entry.id   AF-A0A2N2F5L7-F1
#
_cell.length_a   1.000
_cell.length_b   1.000
_cell.length_c   1.000
_cell.angle_alpha   90.00
_cell.angle_beta   90.00
_cell.angle_gamma   90.00
#
_symmetry.space_group_name_H-M   'P 1'
#
loop_
_entity.id
_entity.type
_entity.pdbx_description
1 polymer ?
#
loop_
_entity_poly.entity_id
_entity_poly.type
_entity_poly.pdbx_seq_one_letter_code
_entity_poly.pdbx_strand_id
1 'polypeptide(L)'
;MLGVTHSVIVPTAPITIVNAGTYAIIFSVSGTEPNQFTLYINGAPAPSTTYGSGAGTQQNTGLSILTLGTGDIITLVNHSSAAAVGLASVVGGTEANVSASVLIERLA
;
A
#
# COMPACT_ATOMS: atom_id res chain seq x y z
N MET A 1 16.05 -16.58 4.53
CA MET A 1 14.78 -16.98 3.89
C MET A 1 14.02 -15.69 3.61
N LEU A 2 13.70 -15.40 2.34
CA LEU A 2 12.97 -14.17 1.97
C LEU A 2 11.51 -14.32 2.41
N GLY A 3 11.00 -13.39 3.23
CA GLY A 3 9.62 -13.45 3.74
C GLY A 3 8.56 -12.98 2.73
N VAL A 4 8.96 -12.22 1.71
CA VAL A 4 8.13 -11.69 0.63
C VAL A 4 8.93 -11.62 -0.68
N THR A 5 8.22 -11.62 -1.80
CA THR A 5 8.78 -11.27 -3.12
C THR A 5 7.98 -10.17 -3.78
N HIS A 6 8.67 -9.31 -4.53
CA HIS A 6 8.09 -8.23 -5.33
C HIS A 6 8.90 -8.10 -6.62
N SER A 7 8.22 -8.01 -7.76
CA SER A 7 8.87 -8.02 -9.09
C SER A 7 8.67 -6.69 -9.80
N VAL A 8 9.72 -5.89 -9.97
CA VAL A 8 9.63 -4.50 -10.48
C VAL A 8 9.42 -4.42 -12.01
N ILE A 9 9.09 -5.53 -12.68
CA ILE A 9 9.04 -5.62 -14.15
C ILE A 9 7.73 -5.05 -14.71
N VAL A 10 6.72 -4.84 -13.87
CA VAL A 10 5.44 -4.20 -14.23
C VAL A 10 5.10 -3.09 -13.23
N PRO A 11 4.52 -1.96 -13.69
CA PRO A 11 4.30 -0.76 -12.87
C PRO A 11 3.31 -0.98 -11.70
N THR A 12 2.51 -2.05 -11.73
CA THR A 12 1.66 -2.51 -10.62
C THR A 12 2.00 -3.95 -10.29
N ALA A 13 3.13 -4.14 -9.63
CA ALA A 13 3.58 -5.47 -9.29
C ALA A 13 3.00 -5.96 -7.96
N PRO A 14 2.40 -7.16 -7.92
CA PRO A 14 1.92 -7.74 -6.68
C PRO A 14 3.07 -8.00 -5.71
N ILE A 15 2.75 -8.00 -4.41
CA ILE A 15 3.65 -8.46 -3.37
C ILE A 15 3.17 -9.86 -2.96
N THR A 16 4.02 -10.87 -3.09
CA THR A 16 3.66 -12.25 -2.77
C THR A 16 4.26 -12.66 -1.43
N ILE A 17 3.44 -13.24 -0.56
CA ILE A 17 3.88 -13.81 0.71
C ILE A 17 4.53 -15.18 0.46
N VAL A 18 5.80 -15.32 0.82
CA VAL A 18 6.55 -16.56 0.60
C VAL A 18 6.44 -17.52 1.79
N ASN A 19 6.21 -16.99 2.98
CA ASN A 19 6.06 -17.78 4.19
C ASN A 19 4.81 -17.34 4.92
N ALA A 20 3.95 -18.27 5.33
CA ALA A 20 2.81 -17.92 6.15
C ALA A 20 3.28 -17.29 7.47
N GLY A 21 2.49 -16.38 8.02
CA GLY A 21 2.82 -15.70 9.26
C GLY A 21 1.93 -14.50 9.55
N THR A 22 2.23 -13.83 10.65
CA THR A 22 1.63 -12.53 10.97
C THR A 22 2.55 -11.42 10.51
N TYR A 23 2.01 -10.44 9.79
CA TYR A 23 2.80 -9.36 9.18
C TYR A 23 2.30 -7.99 9.62
N ALA A 24 3.22 -7.10 9.97
CA ALA A 24 2.97 -5.67 9.98
C ALA A 24 3.18 -5.11 8.56
N ILE A 25 2.16 -4.42 8.05
CA ILE A 25 2.17 -3.76 6.76
C ILE A 25 1.94 -2.29 7.00
N ILE A 26 2.92 -1.47 6.67
CA ILE A 26 2.85 -0.02 6.79
C ILE A 26 3.02 0.56 5.40
N PHE A 27 2.11 1.44 5.00
CA PHE A 27 2.22 2.10 3.71
C PHE A 27 2.11 3.61 3.86
N SER A 28 2.63 4.30 2.86
CA SER A 28 2.40 5.72 2.68
C SER A 28 2.12 6.02 1.23
N VAL A 29 1.12 6.86 0.96
CA VAL A 29 0.77 7.36 -0.36
C VAL A 29 0.54 8.87 -0.29
N SER A 30 1.18 9.62 -1.18
CA SER A 30 0.91 11.04 -1.38
C SER A 30 0.08 11.20 -2.65
N GLY A 31 -1.22 11.43 -2.50
CA GLY A 31 -2.16 11.63 -3.61
C GLY A 31 -2.32 13.11 -3.99
N THR A 32 -2.66 13.44 -5.24
CA THR A 32 -3.03 14.82 -5.64
C THR A 32 -4.44 15.20 -5.21
N GLU A 33 -5.31 14.24 -4.93
CA GLU A 33 -6.70 14.38 -4.49
C GLU A 33 -6.90 13.81 -3.06
N PRO A 34 -7.99 14.18 -2.36
CA PRO A 34 -8.48 13.41 -1.22
C PRO A 34 -8.67 11.95 -1.64
N ASN A 35 -8.15 11.02 -0.84
CA ASN A 35 -8.00 9.63 -1.25
C ASN A 35 -8.28 8.64 -0.12
N GLN A 36 -8.71 7.44 -0.49
CA GLN A 36 -8.83 6.28 0.37
C GLN A 36 -8.13 5.08 -0.28
N PHE A 37 -7.13 4.54 0.42
CA PHE A 37 -6.40 3.35 0.01
C PHE A 37 -6.69 2.19 0.93
N THR A 38 -6.73 0.99 0.39
CA THR A 38 -7.04 -0.25 1.11
C THR A 38 -6.09 -1.35 0.67
N LEU A 39 -5.68 -2.21 1.61
CA LEU A 39 -4.92 -3.41 1.28
C LEU A 39 -5.88 -4.45 0.71
N TYR A 40 -5.51 -5.04 -0.41
CA TYR A 40 -6.23 -6.14 -1.04
C TYR A 40 -5.42 -7.42 -0.86
N ILE A 41 -6.08 -8.49 -0.41
CA ILE A 41 -5.51 -9.84 -0.32
C ILE A 41 -6.24 -10.70 -1.36
N ASN A 42 -5.50 -11.28 -2.29
CA ASN A 42 -6.03 -12.16 -3.34
C ASN A 42 -7.20 -11.53 -4.12
N GLY A 43 -7.14 -10.21 -4.37
CA GLY A 43 -8.16 -9.47 -5.12
C GLY A 43 -9.37 -8.99 -4.33
N ALA A 44 -9.45 -9.27 -3.02
CA ALA A 44 -10.51 -8.78 -2.14
C ALA A 44 -9.98 -7.74 -1.13
N PRO A 45 -10.75 -6.69 -0.78
CA PRO A 45 -10.33 -5.72 0.22
C PRO A 45 -10.21 -6.38 1.61
N ALA A 46 -9.08 -6.18 2.27
CA ALA A 46 -8.85 -6.65 3.62
C ALA A 46 -9.63 -5.76 4.62
N PRO A 47 -10.44 -6.35 5.52
CA PRO A 47 -11.22 -5.59 6.49
C PRO A 47 -10.34 -4.68 7.35
N SER A 48 -10.86 -3.50 7.70
CA SER A 48 -10.20 -2.54 8.58
C SER A 48 -8.82 -2.06 8.10
N THR A 49 -8.53 -2.14 6.80
CA THR A 49 -7.27 -1.64 6.20
C THR A 49 -7.47 -0.41 5.32
N THR A 50 -8.66 0.19 5.33
CA THR A 50 -8.95 1.42 4.60
C THR A 50 -8.49 2.63 5.40
N TYR A 51 -7.50 3.34 4.87
CA TYR A 51 -7.02 4.62 5.40
C TYR A 51 -7.28 5.72 4.40
N GLY A 52 -7.58 6.92 4.91
CA GLY A 52 -7.96 8.05 4.08
C GLY A 52 -7.24 9.34 4.44
N SER A 53 -7.07 10.18 3.42
CA SER A 53 -6.69 11.58 3.58
C SER A 53 -7.81 12.46 3.01
N GLY A 54 -8.22 13.46 3.78
CA GLY A 54 -9.31 14.38 3.41
C GLY A 54 -8.88 15.52 2.48
N ALA A 55 -7.60 15.63 2.15
CA ALA A 55 -7.05 16.69 1.31
C ALA A 55 -6.09 16.12 0.25
N GLY A 56 -6.02 16.81 -0.89
CA GLY A 56 -4.96 16.55 -1.88
C GLY A 56 -3.59 16.98 -1.35
N THR A 57 -2.53 16.35 -1.87
CA THR A 57 -1.12 16.55 -1.47
C THR A 57 -0.84 16.33 0.02
N GLN A 58 -1.78 15.74 0.74
CA GLN A 58 -1.60 15.28 2.11
C GLN A 58 -1.27 13.78 2.08
N GLN A 59 -0.29 13.40 2.89
CA GLN A 59 0.15 12.02 3.01
C GLN A 59 -0.95 11.17 3.68
N ASN A 60 -1.28 10.04 3.05
CA ASN A 60 -2.13 9.00 3.60
C ASN A 60 -1.27 7.82 4.05
N THR A 61 -1.20 7.60 5.36
CA THR A 61 -0.38 6.55 5.97
C THR A 61 -1.28 5.56 6.69
N GLY A 62 -1.11 4.27 6.36
CA GLY A 62 -1.84 3.17 6.98
C GLY A 62 -0.90 2.19 7.66
N LEU A 63 -1.42 1.51 8.69
CA LEU A 63 -0.76 0.39 9.36
C LEU A 63 -1.77 -0.75 9.51
N SER A 64 -1.37 -1.97 9.21
CA SER A 64 -2.22 -3.14 9.44
C SER A 64 -1.39 -4.32 9.92
N ILE A 65 -1.95 -5.11 10.82
CA ILE A 65 -1.36 -6.38 11.23
C ILE A 65 -2.29 -7.49 10.74
N LEU A 66 -1.79 -8.34 9.85
CA LEU A 66 -2.58 -9.34 9.15
C LEU A 66 -1.91 -10.71 9.25
N THR A 67 -2.71 -11.75 9.47
CA THR A 67 -2.27 -13.13 9.28
C THR A 67 -2.43 -13.52 7.82
N LEU A 68 -1.34 -13.95 7.20
CA LEU A 68 -1.27 -14.23 5.77
C LEU A 68 -0.74 -15.63 5.53
N GLY A 69 -1.32 -16.29 4.52
CA GLY A 69 -0.90 -17.59 4.03
C GLY A 69 0.26 -17.49 3.04
N THR A 70 0.95 -18.62 2.84
CA THR A 70 1.93 -18.72 1.74
C THR A 70 1.20 -18.63 0.40
N GLY A 71 1.71 -17.78 -0.49
CA GLY A 71 1.13 -17.53 -1.80
C GLY A 71 0.10 -16.40 -1.82
N ASP A 72 -0.26 -15.84 -0.67
CA ASP A 72 -1.15 -14.67 -0.64
C ASP A 72 -0.54 -13.50 -1.41
N ILE A 73 -1.37 -12.86 -2.22
CA ILE A 73 -1.01 -11.71 -3.05
C ILE A 73 -1.57 -10.45 -2.42
N ILE A 74 -0.69 -9.50 -2.12
CA ILE A 74 -1.01 -8.21 -1.56
C ILE A 74 -0.87 -7.13 -2.62
N THR A 75 -1.87 -6.27 -2.69
CA THR A 75 -1.85 -5.03 -3.48
C THR A 75 -2.40 -3.88 -2.63
N LEU A 76 -1.93 -2.67 -2.88
CA LEU A 76 -2.47 -1.45 -2.29
C LEU A 76 -3.28 -0.73 -3.37
N VAL A 77 -4.57 -0.53 -3.12
CA VAL A 77 -5.53 -0.12 -4.15
C VAL A 77 -6.22 1.18 -3.76
N ASN A 78 -6.30 2.12 -4.70
CA ASN A 78 -7.22 3.25 -4.60
C ASN A 78 -8.65 2.71 -4.63
N HIS A 79 -9.34 2.76 -3.49
CA HIS A 79 -10.58 2.00 -3.30
C HIS A 79 -11.84 2.87 -3.44
N SER A 80 -12.18 3.63 -2.41
CA SER A 80 -13.44 4.40 -2.32
C SER A 80 -13.21 5.92 -2.40
N SER A 81 -12.18 6.35 -3.12
CA SER A 81 -11.96 7.77 -3.42
C SER A 81 -13.02 8.29 -4.38
N ALA A 82 -13.28 9.61 -4.33
CA ALA A 82 -14.25 10.25 -5.22
C ALA A 82 -13.85 10.25 -6.71
N ALA A 83 -12.55 10.09 -7.00
CA ALA A 83 -12.00 10.06 -8.35
C ALA A 83 -10.73 9.17 -8.41
N ALA A 84 -10.17 9.03 -9.62
CA ALA A 84 -8.81 8.52 -9.79
C ALA A 84 -7.82 9.41 -9.01
N VAL A 85 -6.84 8.79 -8.37
CA VAL A 85 -5.85 9.48 -7.54
C VAL A 85 -4.51 9.53 -8.28
N GLY A 86 -4.03 10.74 -8.55
CA GLY A 86 -2.68 10.95 -9.07
C GLY A 86 -1.65 10.78 -7.95
N LEU A 87 -0.49 10.21 -8.28
CA LEU A 87 0.65 10.18 -7.35
C LEU A 87 1.34 11.54 -7.36
N ALA A 88 1.37 12.21 -6.21
CA ALA A 88 1.93 13.54 -6.09
C ALA A 88 3.47 13.50 -6.13
N SER A 89 4.04 14.39 -6.94
CA SER A 89 5.48 14.63 -7.07
C SER A 89 5.79 16.08 -6.66
N VAL A 90 7.01 16.32 -6.19
CA VAL A 90 7.53 17.62 -5.77
C VAL A 90 6.75 18.25 -4.59
N VAL A 91 6.12 17.41 -3.75
CA VAL A 91 5.40 17.90 -2.57
C VAL A 91 6.39 18.52 -1.56
N GLY A 92 6.22 19.81 -1.28
CA GLY A 92 7.01 20.55 -0.28
C GLY A 92 8.37 21.07 -0.75
N GLY A 93 8.74 20.94 -2.03
CA GLY A 93 10.06 21.36 -2.54
C GLY A 93 10.12 21.50 -4.06
N THR A 94 11.29 21.23 -4.66
CA THR A 94 11.50 21.19 -6.13
C THR A 94 11.92 19.81 -6.65
N GLU A 95 12.35 18.91 -5.77
CA GLU A 95 12.82 17.57 -6.10
C GLU A 95 11.69 16.54 -6.13
N ALA A 96 11.83 15.46 -6.89
CA ALA A 96 10.88 14.36 -6.88
C ALA A 96 10.84 13.67 -5.50
N ASN A 97 9.67 13.62 -4.86
CA ASN A 97 9.47 12.87 -3.61
C ASN A 97 9.13 11.41 -3.89
N VAL A 98 9.33 10.57 -2.89
CA VAL A 98 8.69 9.24 -2.85
C VAL A 98 7.19 9.46 -2.77
N SER A 99 6.46 9.04 -3.80
CA SER A 99 5.01 9.23 -3.88
C SER A 99 4.23 8.06 -3.28
N ALA A 100 4.82 6.88 -3.21
CA ALA A 100 4.30 5.74 -2.48
C ALA A 100 5.42 4.84 -1.94
N SER A 101 5.21 4.26 -0.76
CA SER A 101 6.11 3.26 -0.16
C SER A 101 5.32 2.26 0.68
N VAL A 102 5.86 1.05 0.80
CA VAL A 102 5.29 -0.02 1.63
C VAL A 102 6.43 -0.74 2.36
N LEU A 103 6.30 -0.87 3.67
CA LEU A 103 7.11 -1.71 4.54
C LEU A 103 6.29 -2.95 4.94
N ILE A 104 6.89 -4.13 4.83
CA ILE A 104 6.30 -5.39 5.26
C ILE A 104 7.30 -6.13 6.14
N GLU A 105 6.88 -6.42 7.37
CA GLU A 105 7.68 -7.11 8.37
C GLU A 105 6.91 -8.31 8.90
N ARG A 106 7.54 -9.49 8.91
CA ARG A 106 6.96 -10.68 9.52
C ARG A 106 7.24 -10.67 11.03
N LEU A 107 6.18 -10.73 11.83
CA LEU A 107 6.22 -10.66 13.29
C LEU A 107 6.27 -12.05 13.95
N ALA A 108 5.59 -13.04 13.37
CA ALA A 108 5.52 -14.42 13.86
C ALA A 108 5.32 -15.39 12.69
#